data_AF-A0A0M8TC92-F1
#
_entry.id   AF-A0A0M8TC92-F1
#
_cell.length_a   1.000
_cell.length_b   1.000
_cell.length_c   1.000
_cell.angle_alpha   90.00
_cell.angle_beta   90.00
_cell.angle_gamma   90.00
#
_symmetry.space_group_name_H-M   'P 1'
#
loop_
_entity.id
_entity.type
_entity.pdbx_description
1 polymer ?
#
loop_
_entity_poly.entity_id
_entity_poly.type
_entity_poly.pdbx_seq_one_letter_code
_entity_poly.pdbx_strand_id
1 'polypeptide(L)'
;MPNTAWTILVAAITAVAATTATGLIVTPRMDARKKRLGEIHSARDSFSTHMTMVVWACTRLLNVPPVADDGPEWTPVMRGRLAAERARWLQQIDDATRWMVDNVATYAGRWPLRRLIVFATAYAANARMVVLSEREEATKLRHLLVLTMPVQRQFFGWPWSRARYYFADRRAFAETMARLEREATAR
;
A
#
# COMPACT_ATOMS: atom_id res chain seq x y z
N MET A 1 -6.04 -57.48 -34.63
CA MET A 1 -6.84 -56.55 -33.78
C MET A 1 -6.00 -56.21 -32.56
N PRO A 2 -5.77 -54.94 -32.22
CA PRO A 2 -5.05 -54.60 -30.99
C PRO A 2 -5.81 -55.21 -29.80
N ASN A 3 -5.09 -55.94 -28.96
CA ASN A 3 -5.66 -56.68 -27.84
C ASN A 3 -6.22 -55.70 -26.80
N THR A 4 -7.54 -55.65 -26.64
CA THR A 4 -8.23 -54.70 -25.75
C THR A 4 -7.74 -54.77 -24.31
N ALA A 5 -7.35 -55.96 -23.84
CA ALA A 5 -6.75 -56.13 -22.51
C ALA A 5 -5.41 -55.39 -22.37
N TRP A 6 -4.58 -55.40 -23.42
CA TRP A 6 -3.30 -54.69 -23.43
C TRP A 6 -3.49 -53.17 -23.39
N THR A 7 -4.45 -52.65 -24.15
CA THR A 7 -4.77 -51.21 -24.13
C THR A 7 -5.28 -50.75 -22.77
N ILE A 8 -6.09 -51.56 -22.08
CA ILE A 8 -6.60 -51.25 -20.74
C ILE A 8 -5.45 -51.25 -19.72
N LEU A 9 -4.55 -52.23 -19.79
CA LEU A 9 -3.38 -52.32 -18.90
C LEU A 9 -2.47 -51.09 -19.06
N VAL A 10 -2.12 -50.73 -20.29
CA VAL A 10 -1.26 -49.57 -20.57
C VAL A 10 -1.93 -48.28 -20.08
N ALA A 11 -3.25 -48.13 -20.28
CA ALA A 11 -3.99 -46.97 -19.79
C ALA A 11 -4.00 -46.90 -18.25
N ALA A 12 -4.21 -48.03 -17.56
CA ALA A 12 -4.19 -48.09 -16.10
C ALA A 12 -2.81 -47.73 -15.53
N ILE A 13 -1.73 -48.29 -16.10
CA ILE A 13 -0.35 -47.98 -15.68
C ILE A 13 -0.03 -46.50 -15.94
N THR A 14 -0.40 -45.98 -17.11
CA THR A 14 -0.18 -44.57 -17.46
C THR A 14 -0.94 -43.65 -16.51
N ALA A 15 -2.18 -43.99 -16.14
CA ALA A 15 -2.96 -43.22 -15.19
C ALA A 15 -2.31 -43.22 -13.81
N VAL A 16 -1.92 -44.38 -13.27
CA VAL A 16 -1.25 -44.48 -11.97
C VAL A 16 0.09 -43.72 -11.98
N ALA A 17 0.89 -43.87 -13.03
CA ALA A 17 2.16 -43.15 -13.18
C ALA A 17 1.94 -41.63 -13.27
N ALA A 18 0.96 -41.18 -14.04
CA ALA A 18 0.60 -39.77 -14.14
C ALA A 18 0.13 -39.21 -12.79
N THR A 19 -0.80 -39.88 -12.10
CA THR A 19 -1.31 -39.43 -10.79
C THR A 19 -0.20 -39.40 -9.74
N THR A 20 0.70 -40.39 -9.73
CA THR A 20 1.84 -40.44 -8.81
C THR A 20 2.84 -39.32 -9.11
N ALA A 21 3.17 -39.09 -10.38
CA ALA A 21 4.06 -38.01 -10.80
C ALA A 21 3.46 -36.62 -10.50
N THR A 22 2.17 -36.43 -10.75
CA THR A 22 1.46 -35.18 -10.41
C THR A 22 1.45 -34.99 -8.88
N GLY A 23 1.09 -36.02 -8.12
CA GLY A 23 1.01 -35.95 -6.65
C GLY A 23 2.35 -35.69 -5.97
N LEU A 24 3.42 -36.32 -6.43
CA LEU A 24 4.73 -36.23 -5.77
C LEU A 24 5.62 -35.09 -6.27
N ILE A 25 5.44 -34.63 -7.51
CA ILE A 25 6.35 -33.65 -8.13
C ILE A 25 5.65 -32.33 -8.41
N VAL A 26 4.43 -32.36 -8.93
CA VAL A 26 3.71 -31.16 -9.37
C VAL A 26 3.03 -30.47 -8.19
N THR A 27 2.29 -31.21 -7.37
CA THR A 27 1.57 -30.68 -6.21
C THR A 27 2.48 -29.90 -5.23
N PRO A 28 3.61 -30.45 -4.73
CA PRO A 28 4.44 -29.70 -3.80
C PRO A 28 5.05 -28.43 -4.41
N ARG A 29 5.35 -28.45 -5.72
CA ARG A 29 5.82 -27.26 -6.44
C ARG A 29 4.72 -26.20 -6.59
N MET A 30 3.49 -26.64 -6.90
CA MET A 30 2.34 -25.76 -6.99
C MET A 30 2.01 -25.13 -5.64
N ASP A 31 2.06 -25.90 -4.55
CA ASP A 31 1.82 -25.42 -3.20
C ASP A 31 2.90 -24.41 -2.75
N ALA A 32 4.17 -24.71 -3.01
CA ALA A 32 5.25 -23.77 -2.76
C ALA A 32 5.10 -22.46 -3.57
N ARG A 33 4.68 -22.55 -4.84
CA ARG A 33 4.40 -21.38 -5.68
C ARG A 33 3.18 -20.60 -5.16
N LYS A 34 2.11 -21.28 -4.78
CA LYS A 34 0.91 -20.69 -4.19
C LYS A 34 1.25 -19.94 -2.91
N LYS A 35 2.05 -20.54 -2.02
CA LYS A 35 2.56 -19.88 -0.81
C LYS A 35 3.34 -18.60 -1.13
N ARG A 36 4.32 -18.68 -2.03
CA ARG A 36 5.13 -17.51 -2.45
C ARG A 36 4.28 -16.39 -3.05
N LEU A 37 3.31 -16.75 -3.91
CA LEU A 37 2.39 -15.77 -4.49
C LEU A 37 1.49 -15.15 -3.41
N GLY A 38 0.99 -15.96 -2.48
CA GLY A 38 0.21 -15.48 -1.33
C GLY A 38 0.99 -14.47 -0.48
N GLU A 39 2.25 -14.75 -0.15
CA GLU A 39 3.13 -13.84 0.59
C GLU A 39 3.38 -12.53 -0.18
N ILE A 40 3.58 -12.60 -1.50
CA ILE A 40 3.72 -11.41 -2.36
C ILE A 40 2.46 -10.54 -2.29
N HIS A 41 1.29 -11.15 -2.41
CA HIS A 41 0.02 -10.43 -2.35
C HIS A 41 -0.23 -9.84 -0.97
N SER A 42 0.00 -10.60 0.10
CA SER A 42 -0.16 -10.13 1.48
C SER A 42 0.75 -8.93 1.80
N ALA A 43 2.01 -8.95 1.36
CA ALA A 43 2.92 -7.82 1.55
C ALA A 43 2.47 -6.57 0.79
N ARG A 44 1.99 -6.72 -0.44
CA ARG A 44 1.44 -5.61 -1.24
C ARG A 44 0.14 -5.08 -0.64
N ASP A 45 -0.70 -5.96 -0.12
CA ASP A 45 -1.97 -5.61 0.53
C ASP A 45 -1.71 -4.80 1.80
N SER A 46 -0.78 -5.24 2.64
CA SER A 46 -0.34 -4.50 3.85
C SER A 46 0.11 -3.08 3.49
N PHE A 47 0.93 -2.92 2.45
CA PHE A 47 1.32 -1.60 1.95
C PHE A 47 0.11 -0.77 1.51
N SER A 48 -0.85 -1.37 0.79
CA SER A 48 -2.09 -0.72 0.38
C SER A 48 -2.95 -0.26 1.57
N THR A 49 -3.06 -1.11 2.60
CA THR A 49 -3.80 -0.82 3.83
C THR A 49 -3.23 0.41 4.53
N HIS A 50 -1.90 0.49 4.70
CA HIS A 50 -1.27 1.64 5.36
C HIS A 50 -1.40 2.93 4.54
N MET A 51 -1.26 2.87 3.21
CA MET A 51 -1.52 4.03 2.35
C MET A 51 -2.97 4.51 2.47
N THR A 52 -3.92 3.57 2.45
CA THR A 52 -5.36 3.86 2.57
C THR A 52 -5.68 4.46 3.94
N MET A 53 -5.04 3.97 5.00
CA MET A 53 -5.15 4.54 6.35
C MET A 53 -4.65 5.99 6.40
N VAL A 54 -3.50 6.29 5.79
CA VAL A 54 -2.99 7.66 5.67
C VAL A 54 -4.00 8.56 4.96
N VAL A 55 -4.54 8.13 3.81
CA VAL A 55 -5.54 8.91 3.07
C VAL A 55 -6.78 9.16 3.90
N TRP A 56 -7.37 8.12 4.49
CA TRP A 56 -8.59 8.25 5.29
C TRP A 56 -8.40 9.13 6.53
N ALA A 57 -7.31 8.95 7.26
CA ALA A 57 -7.02 9.75 8.44
C ALA A 57 -6.78 11.22 8.06
N CYS A 58 -6.05 11.49 6.97
CA CYS A 58 -5.87 12.86 6.47
C CYS A 58 -7.19 13.50 6.06
N THR A 59 -8.04 12.78 5.31
CA THR A 59 -9.36 13.28 4.91
C THR A 59 -10.24 13.58 6.11
N ARG A 60 -10.24 12.73 7.16
CA ARG A 60 -11.00 13.00 8.39
C ARG A 60 -10.49 14.23 9.12
N LEU A 61 -9.18 14.33 9.32
CA LEU A 61 -8.57 15.45 10.03
C LEU A 61 -8.76 16.80 9.32
N LEU A 62 -8.80 16.80 7.98
CA LEU A 62 -9.08 18.01 7.20
C LEU A 62 -10.55 18.41 7.22
N ASN A 63 -11.49 17.45 7.28
CA ASN A 63 -12.93 17.74 7.32
C ASN A 63 -13.46 18.06 8.71
N VAL A 64 -12.73 17.72 9.77
CA VAL A 64 -13.18 17.88 11.16
C VAL A 64 -12.19 18.77 11.93
N PRO A 65 -12.04 20.07 11.59
CA PRO A 65 -11.01 20.93 12.16
C PRO A 65 -11.06 21.02 13.70
N PRO A 66 -9.98 21.48 14.35
CA PRO A 66 -10.00 21.77 15.78
C PRO A 66 -11.16 22.72 16.11
N VAL A 67 -11.98 22.35 17.10
CA VAL A 67 -13.10 23.18 17.53
C VAL A 67 -12.54 24.35 18.33
N ALA A 68 -12.91 25.57 17.95
CA ALA A 68 -12.54 26.78 18.68
C ALA A 68 -13.19 26.82 20.07
N ASP A 69 -12.50 27.44 21.04
CA ASP A 69 -12.90 27.43 22.45
C ASP A 69 -14.17 28.28 22.75
N ASP A 70 -14.63 29.07 21.80
CA ASP A 70 -15.71 30.05 21.93
C ASP A 70 -17.03 29.65 21.21
N GLY A 71 -17.07 28.51 20.52
CA GLY A 71 -18.26 28.06 19.80
C GLY A 71 -19.43 27.69 20.72
N PRO A 72 -20.61 28.36 20.62
CA PRO A 72 -21.76 28.12 21.51
C PRO A 72 -22.40 26.73 21.35
N GLU A 73 -22.08 26.03 20.26
CA GLU A 73 -22.67 24.73 19.92
C GLU A 73 -21.92 23.52 20.54
N TRP A 74 -20.75 23.74 21.13
CA TRP A 74 -19.87 22.66 21.59
C TRP A 74 -19.72 22.62 23.11
N THR A 75 -20.27 21.58 23.72
CA THR A 75 -20.03 21.33 25.16
C THR A 75 -18.55 21.00 25.41
N PRO A 76 -17.98 21.33 26.59
CA PRO A 76 -16.60 21.01 26.93
C PRO A 76 -16.28 19.52 26.82
N VAL A 77 -17.22 18.65 27.18
CA VAL A 77 -17.09 17.18 27.06
C VAL A 77 -16.97 16.76 25.60
N MET A 78 -17.76 17.35 24.71
CA MET A 78 -17.71 17.04 23.28
C MET A 78 -16.40 17.50 22.64
N ARG A 79 -15.87 18.67 23.04
CA ARG A 79 -14.54 19.13 22.63
C ARG A 79 -13.43 18.16 23.07
N GLY A 80 -13.46 17.71 24.33
CA GLY A 80 -12.48 16.75 24.84
C GLY A 80 -12.51 15.42 24.08
N ARG A 81 -13.70 14.89 23.79
CA ARG A 81 -13.86 13.66 22.99
C ARG A 81 -13.36 13.83 21.57
N LEU A 82 -13.68 14.95 20.93
CA LEU A 82 -13.23 15.21 19.57
C LEU A 82 -11.71 15.41 19.48
N ALA A 83 -11.11 16.09 20.46
CA ALA A 83 -9.66 16.24 20.55
C ALA A 83 -8.97 14.86 20.67
N ALA A 84 -9.50 13.96 21.51
CA ALA A 84 -8.99 12.60 21.63
C ALA A 84 -9.11 11.81 20.31
N GLU A 85 -10.24 11.95 19.61
CA GLU A 85 -10.44 11.33 18.30
C GLU A 85 -9.47 11.85 17.23
N ARG A 86 -9.21 13.16 17.21
CA ARG A 86 -8.19 13.75 16.33
C ARG A 86 -6.79 13.21 16.66
N ALA A 87 -6.43 13.17 17.94
CA ALA A 87 -5.14 12.62 18.38
C ALA A 87 -4.97 11.16 17.93
N ARG A 88 -6.04 10.36 18.01
CA ARG A 88 -6.06 8.97 17.50
C ARG A 88 -5.80 8.91 15.99
N TRP A 89 -6.41 9.77 15.17
CA TRP A 89 -6.17 9.78 13.73
C TRP A 89 -4.76 10.25 13.37
N LEU A 90 -4.20 11.20 14.12
CA LEU A 90 -2.79 11.60 13.96
C LEU A 90 -1.85 10.43 14.28
N GLN A 91 -2.14 9.68 15.35
CA GLN A 91 -1.38 8.48 15.69
C GLN A 91 -1.46 7.42 14.59
N GLN A 92 -2.63 7.21 13.97
CA GLN A 92 -2.77 6.29 12.83
C GLN A 92 -1.89 6.67 11.64
N ILE A 93 -1.74 7.97 11.35
CA ILE A 93 -0.84 8.45 10.29
C ILE A 93 0.62 8.18 10.67
N ASP A 94 0.99 8.49 11.91
CA ASP A 94 2.34 8.25 12.44
C ASP A 94 2.72 6.76 12.37
N ASP A 95 1.84 5.88 12.86
CA ASP A 95 2.04 4.43 12.85
C ASP A 95 2.09 3.87 11.44
N ALA A 96 1.19 4.30 10.55
CA ALA A 96 1.18 3.83 9.17
C ALA A 96 2.44 4.27 8.41
N THR A 97 2.88 5.51 8.56
CA THR A 97 4.10 6.00 7.90
C THR A 97 5.37 5.38 8.49
N ARG A 98 5.42 5.17 9.81
CA ARG A 98 6.51 4.43 10.47
C ARG A 98 6.59 3.00 9.94
N TRP A 99 5.47 2.27 9.93
CA TRP A 99 5.42 0.91 9.40
C TRP A 99 5.92 0.84 7.95
N MET A 100 5.48 1.77 7.10
CA MET A 100 5.89 1.79 5.69
C MET A 100 7.39 1.98 5.52
N VAL A 101 8.03 2.85 6.31
CA VAL A 101 9.49 3.03 6.25
C VAL A 101 10.24 1.82 6.81
N ASP A 102 9.79 1.28 7.94
CA ASP A 102 10.49 0.18 8.62
C ASP A 102 10.37 -1.14 7.84
N ASN A 103 9.30 -1.30 7.05
CA ASN A 103 8.99 -2.53 6.31
C ASN A 103 9.23 -2.40 4.80
N VAL A 104 9.98 -1.40 4.32
CA VAL A 104 10.26 -1.21 2.88
C VAL A 104 10.77 -2.49 2.22
N ALA A 105 11.72 -3.19 2.86
CA ALA A 105 12.28 -4.44 2.33
C ALA A 105 11.23 -5.56 2.17
N THR A 106 10.20 -5.57 3.03
CA THR A 106 9.14 -6.58 3.05
C THR A 106 8.23 -6.48 1.82
N TYR A 107 7.81 -5.26 1.46
CA TYR A 107 6.84 -5.05 0.38
C TYR A 107 7.46 -4.53 -0.93
N ALA A 108 8.52 -3.70 -0.90
CA ALA A 108 9.01 -3.03 -2.11
C ALA A 108 9.62 -4.04 -3.08
N GLY A 109 10.42 -5.00 -2.57
CA GLY A 109 11.01 -6.07 -3.37
C GLY A 109 10.01 -7.05 -3.97
N ARG A 110 8.72 -6.95 -3.61
CA ARG A 110 7.65 -7.80 -4.13
C ARG A 110 7.08 -7.28 -5.44
N TRP A 111 7.49 -6.11 -5.93
CA TRP A 111 7.06 -5.58 -7.23
C TRP A 111 7.96 -6.05 -8.36
N PRO A 112 7.40 -6.40 -9.54
CA PRO A 112 8.19 -6.98 -10.63
C PRO A 112 9.08 -5.96 -11.37
N LEU A 113 8.80 -4.66 -11.23
CA LEU A 113 9.50 -3.61 -11.96
C LEU A 113 10.33 -2.75 -11.00
N ARG A 114 11.64 -2.60 -11.26
CA ARG A 114 12.56 -1.77 -10.45
C ARG A 114 12.03 -0.35 -10.22
N ARG A 115 11.37 0.23 -11.23
CA ARG A 115 10.77 1.57 -11.13
C ARG A 115 9.66 1.68 -10.09
N LEU A 116 8.96 0.59 -9.79
CA LEU A 116 7.94 0.53 -8.74
C LEU A 116 8.60 0.38 -7.37
N ILE A 117 9.65 -0.44 -7.28
CA ILE A 117 10.45 -0.57 -6.05
C ILE A 117 10.94 0.81 -5.59
N VAL A 118 11.65 1.53 -6.47
CA VAL A 118 12.16 2.88 -6.19
C VAL A 118 11.03 3.84 -5.81
N PHE A 119 9.89 3.75 -6.48
CA PHE A 119 8.77 4.65 -6.22
C PHE A 119 8.12 4.39 -4.86
N ALA A 120 7.96 3.13 -4.46
CA ALA A 120 7.41 2.77 -3.16
C ALA A 120 8.36 3.16 -2.00
N THR A 121 9.67 2.97 -2.20
CA THR A 121 10.70 3.39 -1.24
C THR A 121 10.75 4.91 -1.09
N ALA A 122 10.77 5.64 -2.21
CA ALA A 122 10.77 7.11 -2.19
C ALA A 122 9.50 7.65 -1.52
N TYR A 123 8.33 7.10 -1.84
CA TYR A 123 7.08 7.48 -1.19
C TYR A 123 7.14 7.30 0.33
N ALA A 124 7.52 6.10 0.81
CA ALA A 124 7.53 5.81 2.24
C ALA A 124 8.46 6.77 3.03
N ALA A 125 9.68 6.97 2.53
CA ALA A 125 10.64 7.88 3.14
C ALA A 125 10.08 9.32 3.22
N ASN A 126 9.49 9.81 2.14
CA ASN A 126 9.00 11.19 2.08
C ASN A 126 7.72 11.41 2.87
N ALA A 127 6.80 10.44 2.86
CA ALA A 127 5.63 10.47 3.72
C ALA A 127 6.04 10.57 5.20
N ARG A 128 7.06 9.80 5.62
CA ARG A 128 7.59 9.88 6.99
C ARG A 128 8.22 11.23 7.29
N MET A 129 9.01 11.78 6.37
CA MET A 129 9.61 13.11 6.54
C MET A 129 8.56 14.22 6.65
N VAL A 130 7.45 14.14 5.92
CA VAL A 130 6.34 15.10 6.06
C VAL A 130 5.73 15.03 7.46
N VAL A 131 5.47 13.83 7.98
CA VAL A 131 4.94 13.64 9.34
C VAL A 131 5.88 14.23 10.40
N LEU A 132 7.19 13.97 10.28
CA LEU A 132 8.21 14.43 11.21
C LEU A 132 8.52 15.92 11.13
N SER A 133 8.23 16.58 10.01
CA SER A 133 8.60 17.99 9.81
C SER A 133 7.91 18.94 10.81
N GLU A 134 8.44 20.14 11.02
CA GLU A 134 7.82 21.18 11.87
C GLU A 134 6.76 22.00 11.12
N ARG A 135 6.10 21.41 10.12
CA ARG A 135 5.04 22.10 9.37
C ARG A 135 3.74 22.13 10.18
N GLU A 136 2.91 23.13 9.92
CA GLU A 136 1.54 23.16 10.46
C GLU A 136 0.78 21.88 10.07
N GLU A 137 -0.04 21.37 10.98
CA GLU A 137 -0.79 20.13 10.79
C GLU A 137 -1.59 20.13 9.48
N ALA A 138 -2.41 21.16 9.23
CA ALA A 138 -3.22 21.25 8.02
C ALA A 138 -2.38 21.17 6.74
N THR A 139 -1.19 21.78 6.76
CA THR A 139 -0.24 21.74 5.66
C THR A 139 0.34 20.34 5.47
N LYS A 140 0.78 19.67 6.55
CA LYS A 140 1.24 18.26 6.49
C LYS A 140 0.19 17.34 5.88
N LEU A 141 -1.06 17.43 6.33
CA LEU A 141 -2.14 16.56 5.87
C LEU A 141 -2.42 16.73 4.37
N ARG A 142 -2.42 17.98 3.87
CA ARG A 142 -2.55 18.25 2.43
C ARG A 142 -1.38 17.65 1.64
N HIS A 143 -0.15 17.82 2.12
CA HIS A 143 1.02 17.23 1.47
C HIS A 143 0.94 15.71 1.44
N LEU A 144 0.58 15.08 2.55
CA LEU A 144 0.42 13.62 2.61
C LEU A 144 -0.63 13.11 1.62
N LEU A 145 -1.76 13.79 1.47
CA LEU A 145 -2.77 13.42 0.46
C LEU A 145 -2.24 13.56 -0.96
N VAL A 146 -1.66 14.71 -1.30
CA VAL A 146 -1.11 14.97 -2.64
C VAL A 146 0.01 13.96 -2.98
N LEU A 147 0.81 13.57 -1.98
CA LEU A 147 1.92 12.63 -2.15
C LEU A 147 1.42 11.17 -2.23
N THR A 148 0.35 10.82 -1.50
CA THR A 148 -0.16 9.44 -1.43
C THR A 148 -1.08 9.06 -2.59
N MET A 149 -1.95 9.96 -3.04
CA MET A 149 -2.96 9.66 -4.07
C MET A 149 -2.38 9.18 -5.41
N PRO A 150 -1.34 9.83 -5.98
CA PRO A 150 -0.71 9.37 -7.23
C PRO A 150 -0.09 7.99 -7.08
N VAL A 151 0.54 7.73 -5.94
CA VAL A 151 1.18 6.45 -5.63
C VAL A 151 0.10 5.37 -5.53
N GLN A 152 -0.98 5.62 -4.79
CA GLN A 152 -2.06 4.64 -4.62
C GLN A 152 -2.68 4.28 -5.96
N ARG A 153 -2.93 5.27 -6.83
CA ARG A 153 -3.41 5.05 -8.19
C ARG A 153 -2.42 4.24 -9.02
N GLN A 154 -1.13 4.54 -8.97
CA GLN A 154 -0.12 3.86 -9.77
C GLN A 154 0.11 2.39 -9.35
N PHE A 155 -0.05 2.07 -8.07
CA PHE A 155 0.12 0.69 -7.58
C PHE A 155 -1.17 -0.13 -7.64
N PHE A 156 -2.29 0.45 -7.22
CA PHE A 156 -3.53 -0.28 -6.94
C PHE A 156 -4.72 0.19 -7.80
N GLY A 157 -4.54 1.19 -8.65
CA GLY A 157 -5.57 1.63 -9.59
C GLY A 157 -5.82 0.62 -10.71
N TRP A 158 -6.98 0.79 -11.35
CA TRP A 158 -7.35 -0.01 -12.54
C TRP A 158 -6.25 0.08 -13.62
N PRO A 159 -5.92 -1.02 -14.34
CA PRO A 159 -4.83 -1.04 -15.31
C PRO A 159 -4.84 0.12 -16.33
N TRP A 160 -6.01 0.48 -16.87
CA TRP A 160 -6.13 1.60 -17.81
C TRP A 160 -5.91 2.96 -17.16
N SER A 161 -6.34 3.13 -15.91
CA SER A 161 -6.08 4.35 -15.13
C SER A 161 -4.58 4.53 -14.89
N ARG A 162 -3.89 3.45 -14.52
CA ARG A 162 -2.42 3.45 -14.34
C ARG A 162 -1.67 3.87 -15.59
N ALA A 163 -2.06 3.33 -16.74
CA ALA A 163 -1.45 3.70 -18.02
C ALA A 163 -1.72 5.16 -18.39
N ARG A 164 -2.98 5.59 -18.30
CA ARG A 164 -3.42 6.94 -18.64
C ARG A 164 -2.75 8.02 -17.79
N TYR A 165 -2.64 7.79 -16.48
CA TYR A 165 -2.14 8.80 -15.54
C TYR A 165 -0.65 8.65 -15.19
N TYR A 166 0.06 7.69 -15.79
CA TYR A 166 1.45 7.40 -15.44
C TYR A 166 2.37 8.63 -15.38
N PHE A 167 2.40 9.43 -16.46
CA PHE A 167 3.25 10.61 -16.53
C PHE A 167 2.78 11.73 -15.60
N ALA A 168 1.46 11.91 -15.50
CA ALA A 168 0.87 12.91 -14.62
C ALA A 168 1.15 12.59 -13.14
N ASP A 169 1.02 11.33 -12.72
CA ASP A 169 1.28 10.89 -11.35
C ASP A 169 2.75 11.04 -10.97
N ARG A 170 3.65 10.67 -11.88
CA ARG A 170 5.11 10.84 -11.71
C ARG A 170 5.47 12.31 -11.57
N ARG A 171 4.91 13.16 -12.42
CA ARG A 171 5.15 14.60 -12.41
C ARG A 171 4.61 15.24 -11.13
N ALA A 172 3.36 14.96 -10.76
CA ALA A 172 2.74 15.48 -9.54
C ALA A 172 3.53 15.07 -8.28
N PHE A 173 4.00 13.82 -8.23
CA PHE A 173 4.86 13.37 -7.14
C PHE A 173 6.19 14.15 -7.11
N ALA A 174 6.87 14.27 -8.25
CA ALA A 174 8.15 15.00 -8.33
C ALA A 174 8.01 16.49 -8.01
N GLU A 175 6.93 17.14 -8.45
CA GLU A 175 6.64 18.54 -8.14
C GLU A 175 6.37 18.73 -6.64
N THR A 176 5.63 17.81 -6.02
CA THR A 176 5.38 17.82 -4.57
C THR A 176 6.68 17.65 -3.80
N MET A 177 7.55 16.76 -4.25
CA MET A 177 8.88 16.55 -3.70
C MET A 177 9.76 17.80 -3.80
N ALA A 178 9.87 18.39 -4.99
CA ALA A 178 10.64 19.61 -5.19
C ALA A 178 10.10 20.79 -4.35
N ARG A 179 8.78 20.86 -4.16
CA ARG A 179 8.16 21.86 -3.28
C ARG A 179 8.54 21.63 -1.81
N LEU A 180 8.49 20.39 -1.32
CA LEU A 180 8.88 20.04 0.05
C LEU A 180 10.35 20.36 0.33
N GLU A 181 11.24 20.13 -0.64
CA GLU A 181 12.66 20.46 -0.55
C GLU A 181 12.89 21.97 -0.47
N ARG A 182 12.27 22.75 -1.37
CA ARG A 182 12.37 24.22 -1.35
C ARG A 182 11.88 24.83 -0.03
N GLU A 183 10.76 24.34 0.47
CA GLU A 183 10.20 24.77 1.76
C GLU A 183 11.12 24.40 2.94
N ALA A 184 11.89 23.32 2.84
CA ALA A 184 12.85 22.93 3.87
C ALA A 184 14.11 23.80 3.86
N THR A 185 14.58 24.22 2.68
CA THR A 185 15.78 25.07 2.52
C THR A 185 15.53 26.57 2.77
N ALA A 186 14.27 27.00 2.78
CA ALA A 186 13.88 28.40 2.98
C ALA A 186 13.69 28.78 4.46
N ARG A 187 13.91 27.84 5.39
CA ARG A 187 13.91 28.04 6.85
C ARG A 187 15.35 28.04 7.35
#